data_AF-G0WPC4-F1
#
_entry.id   AF-G0WPC4-F1
#
_cell.length_a   1.000
_cell.length_b   1.000
_cell.length_c   1.000
_cell.angle_alpha   90.00
_cell.angle_beta   90.00
_cell.angle_gamma   90.00
#
_symmetry.space_group_name_H-M   'P 1'
#
loop_
_entity.id
_entity.type
_entity.pdbx_description
1 polymer ?
#
loop_
_entity_poly.entity_id
_entity_poly.type
_entity_poly.pdbx_seq_one_letter_code
_entity_poly.pdbx_strand_id
1 'polypeptide(L)'
;MAARAYADKNRLHFTVIDFLVELDHKQNPLMMKPEDLANHDFVSFARMSRSMMDDLQDLLRERLVSEGLTPTKTELAKPHLLLQQRPELLSTLTAAPDWEHMKVIAYPAKVAFSEKPLTVGVLPHKHWSAIKEATCRLNPGIRITLEPPGPANTDAAPLAAQASRDRGPRAR
;
A
#
# COMPACT_ATOMS: atom_id res chain seq x y z
N MET A 1 10.64 -10.99 12.21
CA MET A 1 9.52 -10.36 11.48
C MET A 1 8.35 -10.21 12.45
N ALA A 2 7.75 -9.01 12.57
CA ALA A 2 6.69 -8.73 13.56
C ALA A 2 5.43 -9.58 13.34
N ALA A 3 4.99 -9.74 12.09
CA ALA A 3 3.85 -10.58 11.74
C ALA A 3 4.04 -12.05 12.15
N ARG A 4 5.22 -12.63 11.89
CA ARG A 4 5.57 -13.98 12.35
C ARG A 4 5.53 -14.11 13.87
N ALA A 5 6.15 -13.20 14.60
CA ALA A 5 6.15 -13.24 16.07
C ALA A 5 4.73 -13.13 16.65
N TYR A 6 3.89 -12.29 16.05
CA TYR A 6 2.47 -12.20 16.43
C TYR A 6 1.71 -13.50 16.10
N ALA A 7 1.92 -14.08 14.92
CA ALA A 7 1.28 -15.33 14.53
C ALA A 7 1.68 -16.48 15.46
N ASP A 8 2.97 -16.62 15.77
CA ASP A 8 3.51 -17.62 16.69
C ASP A 8 2.89 -17.46 18.10
N LYS A 9 2.81 -16.22 18.61
CA LYS A 9 2.22 -15.92 19.93
C LYS A 9 0.72 -16.26 20.01
N ASN A 10 -0.02 -16.04 18.93
CA ASN A 10 -1.48 -16.20 18.89
C ASN A 10 -1.92 -17.52 18.22
N ARG A 11 -0.99 -18.42 17.88
CA ARG A 11 -1.24 -19.68 17.17
C ARG A 11 -2.01 -19.49 15.85
N LEU A 12 -1.64 -18.45 15.11
CA LEU A 12 -2.21 -18.15 13.79
C LEU A 12 -1.28 -18.67 12.69
N HIS A 13 -1.85 -19.00 11.54
CA HIS A 13 -1.07 -19.16 10.31
C HIS A 13 -0.77 -17.78 9.72
N PHE A 14 0.38 -17.66 9.08
CA PHE A 14 0.72 -16.47 8.31
C PHE A 14 1.34 -16.87 6.97
N THR A 15 1.17 -15.99 6.00
CA THR A 15 1.73 -16.09 4.66
C THR A 15 2.44 -14.80 4.36
N VAL A 16 3.58 -14.88 3.66
CA VAL A 16 4.29 -13.69 3.18
C VAL A 16 4.10 -13.62 1.68
N ILE A 17 3.66 -12.47 1.17
CA ILE A 17 3.60 -12.20 -0.25
C ILE A 17 4.62 -11.11 -0.53
N ASP A 18 5.65 -11.44 -1.29
CA ASP A 18 6.63 -10.47 -1.79
C ASP A 18 6.14 -9.95 -3.13
N PHE A 19 6.11 -8.63 -3.29
CA PHE A 19 5.85 -7.99 -4.57
C PHE A 19 7.14 -7.44 -5.16
N LEU A 20 7.42 -7.76 -6.42
CA LEU A 20 8.39 -7.03 -7.24
C LEU A 20 7.63 -5.94 -7.99
N VAL A 21 7.95 -4.69 -7.69
CA VAL A 21 7.33 -3.53 -8.34
C VAL A 21 8.37 -2.84 -9.21
N GLU A 22 8.05 -2.65 -10.49
CA GLU A 22 8.87 -1.88 -11.42
C GLU A 22 8.69 -0.39 -11.20
N LEU A 23 9.81 0.30 -11.04
CA LEU A 23 9.89 1.76 -10.97
C LEU A 23 10.44 2.30 -12.30
N ASP A 24 9.82 3.34 -12.83
CA ASP A 24 10.30 4.06 -14.02
C ASP A 24 11.51 4.92 -13.64
N HIS A 25 11.53 5.39 -12.40
CA HIS A 25 12.60 6.22 -11.85
C HIS A 25 13.36 5.50 -10.75
N LYS A 26 14.64 5.85 -10.59
CA LYS A 26 15.42 5.32 -9.48
C LYS A 26 14.87 5.87 -8.16
N GLN A 27 14.89 5.04 -7.12
CA GLN A 27 14.62 5.50 -5.76
C GLN A 27 15.61 6.61 -5.39
N ASN A 28 15.12 7.67 -4.74
CA ASN A 28 15.99 8.69 -4.19
C ASN A 28 16.69 8.15 -2.93
N PRO A 29 18.03 7.99 -2.91
CA PRO A 29 18.74 7.54 -1.71
C PRO A 29 18.90 8.66 -0.66
N LEU A 30 18.68 9.91 -1.06
CA LEU A 30 18.85 11.11 -0.24
C LEU A 30 17.50 11.59 0.32
N MET A 31 17.54 12.71 1.04
CA MET A 31 16.33 13.42 1.44
C MET A 31 15.68 14.03 0.20
N MET A 32 14.45 13.62 -0.07
CA MET A 32 13.64 14.08 -1.20
C MET A 32 13.12 15.48 -0.92
N LYS A 33 13.27 16.37 -1.90
CA LYS A 33 12.71 17.72 -1.91
C LYS A 33 11.56 17.83 -2.92
N PRO A 34 10.75 18.91 -2.89
CA PRO A 34 9.66 19.09 -3.83
C PRO A 34 10.12 19.05 -5.30
N GLU A 35 11.27 19.63 -5.61
CA GLU A 35 11.84 19.62 -6.97
C GLU A 35 12.26 18.22 -7.46
N ASP A 36 12.50 17.28 -6.54
CA ASP A 36 12.87 15.90 -6.88
C ASP A 36 11.64 15.07 -7.25
N LEU A 37 10.45 15.47 -6.80
CA LEU A 37 9.21 14.69 -6.84
C LEU A 37 8.88 14.21 -8.26
N ALA A 38 9.03 15.07 -9.27
CA ALA A 38 8.74 14.74 -10.67
C ALA A 38 9.66 13.65 -11.26
N ASN A 39 10.84 13.44 -10.68
CA ASN A 39 11.87 12.52 -11.17
C ASN A 39 11.92 11.21 -10.38
N HIS A 40 10.92 10.95 -9.53
CA HIS A 40 10.82 9.76 -8.70
C HIS A 40 9.38 9.26 -8.67
N ASP A 41 9.20 7.96 -8.51
CA ASP A 41 7.91 7.28 -8.38
C ASP A 41 7.85 6.38 -7.13
N PHE A 42 8.85 6.51 -6.26
CA PHE A 42 8.89 5.96 -4.92
C PHE A 42 9.21 7.07 -3.92
N VAL A 43 8.41 7.16 -2.86
CA VAL A 43 8.60 8.12 -1.77
C VAL A 43 8.51 7.43 -0.42
N SER A 44 9.38 7.83 0.50
CA SER A 44 9.35 7.41 1.90
C SER A 44 9.24 8.63 2.79
N PHE A 45 8.26 8.62 3.70
CA PHE A 45 8.06 9.70 4.67
C PHE A 45 9.28 9.86 5.60
N ALA A 46 10.08 8.81 5.78
CA ALA A 46 11.33 8.86 6.53
C ALA A 46 12.45 9.64 5.80
N ARG A 47 12.25 9.95 4.52
CA ARG A 47 13.20 10.64 3.63
C ARG A 47 12.61 11.90 3.00
N MET A 48 11.49 12.42 3.48
CA MET A 48 10.93 13.69 2.99
C MET A 48 11.60 14.88 3.67
N SER A 49 11.95 15.90 2.88
CA SER A 49 12.40 17.19 3.41
C SER A 49 11.30 17.85 4.25
N ARG A 50 11.68 18.85 5.04
CA ARG A 50 10.71 19.65 5.80
C ARG A 50 9.70 20.35 4.88
N SER A 51 10.16 20.90 3.75
CA SER A 51 9.28 21.55 2.77
C SER A 51 8.25 20.58 2.20
N MET A 52 8.66 19.37 1.77
CA MET A 52 7.72 18.34 1.32
C MET A 52 6.70 17.95 2.40
N MET A 53 7.14 17.91 3.67
CA MET A 53 6.26 17.63 4.80
C MET A 53 5.27 18.76 5.07
N ASP A 54 5.62 20.01 4.74
CA ASP A 54 4.72 21.16 4.84
C ASP A 54 3.70 21.13 3.69
N ASP A 55 4.13 20.84 2.45
CA ASP A 55 3.22 20.67 1.30
C ASP A 55 2.21 19.54 1.55
N LEU A 56 2.68 18.44 2.13
CA LEU A 56 1.83 17.32 2.57
C LEU A 56 0.80 17.75 3.62
N GLN A 57 1.17 18.62 4.56
CA GLN A 57 0.25 19.13 5.58
C GLN A 57 -0.87 19.97 4.98
N ASP A 58 -0.54 20.81 4.01
CA ASP A 58 -1.51 21.68 3.37
C ASP A 58 -2.51 20.88 2.53
N LEU A 59 -2.03 19.89 1.77
CA LEU A 59 -2.88 18.96 1.03
C LEU A 59 -3.86 18.20 1.95
N LEU A 60 -3.36 17.68 3.08
CA LEU A 60 -4.22 16.98 4.04
C LEU A 60 -5.19 17.95 4.74
N ARG A 61 -4.76 19.18 5.04
CA ARG A 61 -5.61 20.22 5.62
C ARG A 61 -6.78 20.54 4.70
N GLU A 62 -6.52 20.81 3.41
CA GLU A 62 -7.55 21.13 2.43
C GLU A 62 -8.60 20.03 2.33
N ARG A 63 -8.14 18.76 2.33
CA ARG A 63 -9.06 17.62 2.35
C ARG A 63 -9.92 17.58 3.61
N LEU A 64 -9.34 17.76 4.79
CA LEU A 64 -10.10 17.76 6.04
C LEU A 64 -11.12 18.91 6.10
N VAL A 65 -10.73 20.09 5.62
CA VAL A 65 -11.64 21.25 5.50
C VAL A 65 -12.77 20.95 4.52
N SER A 66 -12.50 20.27 3.40
CA SER A 66 -13.53 19.84 2.45
C SER A 66 -14.55 18.86 3.06
N GLU A 67 -14.15 18.11 4.10
CA GLU A 67 -15.02 17.22 4.89
C GLU A 67 -15.77 17.96 6.01
N GLY A 68 -15.62 19.28 6.12
CA GLY A 68 -16.23 20.11 7.17
C GLY A 68 -15.48 20.07 8.51
N LEU A 69 -14.27 19.51 8.54
CA LEU A 69 -13.44 19.45 9.74
C LEU A 69 -12.50 20.65 9.81
N THR A 70 -12.24 21.15 11.02
CA THR A 70 -11.25 22.22 11.25
C THR A 70 -10.02 21.62 11.94
N PRO A 71 -9.02 21.13 11.19
CA PRO A 71 -7.88 20.46 11.78
C PRO A 71 -7.03 21.44 12.59
N THR A 72 -6.63 21.00 13.78
CA THR A 72 -5.71 21.75 14.63
C THR A 72 -4.28 21.69 14.07
N LYS A 73 -3.46 22.69 14.39
CA LYS A 73 -2.03 22.68 14.03
C LYS A 73 -1.31 21.44 14.56
N THR A 74 -1.71 20.95 15.74
CA THR A 74 -1.10 19.78 16.38
C THR A 74 -1.41 18.49 15.62
N GLU A 75 -2.63 18.33 15.11
CA GLU A 75 -3.02 17.16 14.30
C GLU A 75 -2.25 17.12 12.97
N LEU A 76 -2.04 18.28 12.34
CA LEU A 76 -1.32 18.37 11.06
C LEU A 76 0.20 18.28 11.23
N ALA A 77 0.78 18.73 12.35
CA ALA A 77 2.23 18.80 12.56
C ALA A 77 2.98 17.45 12.36
N LYS A 78 2.26 16.33 12.41
CA LYS A 78 2.80 14.99 12.14
C LYS A 78 1.89 14.24 11.16
N PRO A 79 1.99 14.51 9.84
CA PRO A 79 1.15 13.87 8.83
C PRO A 79 1.15 12.35 8.90
N HIS A 80 2.30 11.75 9.20
CA HIS A 80 2.38 10.30 9.36
C HIS A 80 1.47 9.79 10.48
N LEU A 81 1.32 10.49 11.61
CA LEU A 81 0.42 10.11 12.71
C LEU A 81 -1.05 10.24 12.29
N LEU A 82 -1.38 11.31 11.58
CA LEU A 82 -2.71 11.51 11.02
C LEU A 82 -3.09 10.36 10.08
N LEU A 83 -2.18 9.95 9.19
CA LEU A 83 -2.40 8.80 8.30
C LEU A 83 -2.50 7.47 9.04
N GLN A 84 -1.92 7.31 10.25
CA GLN A 84 -2.14 6.09 11.06
C GLN A 84 -3.57 6.02 11.58
N GLN A 85 -4.19 7.17 11.88
CA GLN A 85 -5.54 7.25 12.41
C GLN A 85 -6.59 7.25 11.28
N ARG A 86 -6.24 7.86 10.14
CA ARG A 86 -7.09 8.05 8.97
C ARG A 86 -6.38 7.59 7.69
N PRO A 87 -6.18 6.28 7.51
CA PRO A 87 -5.46 5.74 6.34
C PRO A 87 -6.16 6.04 5.01
N GLU A 88 -7.46 6.31 5.02
CA GLU A 88 -8.22 6.72 3.83
C GLU A 88 -7.73 8.03 3.21
N LEU A 89 -7.07 8.90 3.99
CA LEU A 89 -6.49 10.16 3.50
C LEU A 89 -5.31 9.93 2.52
N LEU A 90 -4.74 8.73 2.47
CA LEU A 90 -3.76 8.38 1.43
C LEU A 90 -4.32 8.53 0.02
N SER A 91 -5.63 8.30 -0.15
CA SER A 91 -6.29 8.48 -1.44
C SER A 91 -6.15 9.91 -1.94
N THR A 92 -6.17 10.89 -1.04
CA THR A 92 -5.99 12.31 -1.34
C THR A 92 -4.60 12.58 -1.89
N LEU A 93 -3.57 11.97 -1.30
CA LEU A 93 -2.21 12.06 -1.82
C LEU A 93 -2.12 11.49 -3.22
N THR A 94 -2.61 10.27 -3.41
CA THR A 94 -2.52 9.59 -4.70
C THR A 94 -3.38 10.23 -5.80
N ALA A 95 -4.28 11.14 -5.44
CA ALA A 95 -5.12 11.90 -6.36
C ALA A 95 -4.59 13.31 -6.64
N ALA A 96 -3.61 13.81 -5.88
CA ALA A 96 -3.02 15.11 -6.12
C ALA A 96 -2.09 15.06 -7.35
N PRO A 97 -2.13 16.07 -8.24
CA PRO A 97 -1.37 16.05 -9.50
C PRO A 97 0.12 15.76 -9.32
N ASP A 98 0.75 16.41 -8.34
CA ASP A 98 2.19 16.26 -8.08
C ASP A 98 2.58 14.88 -7.50
N TRP A 99 1.60 14.11 -7.03
CA TRP A 99 1.80 12.82 -6.38
C TRP A 99 1.23 11.67 -7.20
N GLU A 100 0.52 11.98 -8.30
CA GLU A 100 -0.27 10.98 -8.98
C GLU A 100 0.60 9.90 -9.64
N HIS A 101 1.81 10.25 -10.07
CA HIS A 101 2.78 9.33 -10.66
C HIS A 101 3.49 8.46 -9.62
N MET A 102 3.33 8.72 -8.31
CA MET A 102 3.95 7.91 -7.26
C MET A 102 3.38 6.50 -7.27
N LYS A 103 4.21 5.53 -7.68
CA LYS A 103 3.88 4.12 -7.66
C LYS A 103 3.85 3.58 -6.25
N VAL A 104 4.85 3.89 -5.43
CA VAL A 104 4.96 3.32 -4.07
C VAL A 104 5.18 4.42 -3.03
N ILE A 105 4.32 4.44 -2.02
CA ILE A 105 4.38 5.38 -0.89
C ILE A 105 4.67 4.60 0.39
N ALA A 106 5.79 4.88 1.04
CA ALA A 106 6.18 4.26 2.31
C ALA A 106 6.01 5.24 3.48
N TYR A 107 5.25 4.85 4.50
CA TYR A 107 5.05 5.67 5.69
C TYR A 107 4.92 4.79 6.96
N PRO A 108 5.23 5.33 8.15
CA PRO A 108 5.06 4.57 9.38
C PRO A 108 3.58 4.50 9.75
N ALA A 109 3.06 3.28 9.97
CA ALA A 109 1.69 3.01 10.36
C ALA A 109 1.62 2.12 11.61
N LYS A 110 0.55 2.28 12.39
CA LYS A 110 0.22 1.38 13.49
C LYS A 110 -0.63 0.24 12.97
N VAL A 111 -0.11 -0.98 13.03
CA VAL A 111 -0.81 -2.19 12.59
C VAL A 111 -1.36 -2.97 13.78
N ALA A 112 -2.46 -3.68 13.59
CA ALA A 112 -3.15 -4.39 14.69
C ALA A 112 -2.28 -5.45 15.39
N PHE A 113 -1.26 -5.97 14.71
CA PHE A 113 -0.38 -7.03 15.20
C PHE A 113 0.96 -6.54 15.81
N SER A 114 1.18 -5.23 15.89
CA SER A 114 2.43 -4.65 16.43
C SER A 114 2.14 -3.43 17.29
N GLU A 115 2.69 -3.40 18.50
CA GLU A 115 2.63 -2.22 19.38
C GLU A 115 3.49 -1.07 18.87
N LYS A 116 4.59 -1.40 18.18
CA LYS A 116 5.48 -0.42 17.55
C LYS A 116 5.00 -0.11 16.14
N PRO A 117 5.01 1.17 15.70
CA PRO A 117 4.76 1.52 14.31
C PRO A 117 5.71 0.78 13.37
N LEU A 118 5.19 0.30 12.25
CA LEU A 118 5.96 -0.35 11.19
C LEU A 118 5.89 0.50 9.92
N THR A 119 6.95 0.49 9.11
CA THR A 119 6.91 1.09 7.78
C THR A 119 6.02 0.24 6.89
N VAL A 120 4.96 0.85 6.36
CA VAL A 120 4.03 0.24 5.41
C VAL A 120 4.24 0.89 4.05
N GLY A 121 4.36 0.06 3.02
CA GLY A 121 4.34 0.48 1.63
C GLY A 121 2.93 0.36 1.06
N VAL A 122 2.46 1.38 0.37
CA VAL A 122 1.18 1.40 -0.33
C VAL A 122 1.45 1.52 -1.82
N LEU A 123 0.86 0.60 -2.58
CA LEU A 123 0.82 0.60 -4.03
C LEU A 123 -0.62 0.96 -4.46
N PRO A 124 -0.88 2.20 -4.92
CA PRO A 124 -2.20 2.62 -5.35
C PRO A 124 -2.71 1.74 -6.49
N HIS A 125 -4.02 1.46 -6.51
CA HIS A 125 -4.62 0.54 -7.49
C HIS A 125 -4.29 0.87 -8.95
N LYS A 126 -4.24 2.17 -9.29
CA LYS A 126 -3.87 2.64 -10.63
C LYS A 126 -2.48 2.21 -11.11
N HIS A 127 -1.59 1.84 -10.17
CA HIS A 127 -0.21 1.42 -10.44
C HIS A 127 0.00 -0.09 -10.27
N TRP A 128 -1.07 -0.89 -10.13
CA TRP A 128 -0.94 -2.35 -9.99
C TRP A 128 -0.32 -3.04 -11.21
N SER A 129 -0.41 -2.43 -12.41
CA SER A 129 0.31 -2.89 -13.60
C SER A 129 1.83 -2.84 -13.46
N ALA A 130 2.36 -2.09 -12.49
CA ALA A 130 3.78 -2.05 -12.18
C ALA A 130 4.25 -3.27 -11.36
N ILE A 131 3.34 -4.09 -10.82
CA ILE A 131 3.71 -5.35 -10.17
C ILE A 131 4.18 -6.33 -11.25
N LYS A 132 5.45 -6.70 -11.23
CA LYS A 132 6.06 -7.69 -12.14
C LYS A 132 6.05 -9.10 -11.60
N GLU A 133 5.90 -9.24 -10.30
CA GLU A 133 5.91 -10.56 -9.65
C GLU A 133 5.23 -10.46 -8.30
N ALA A 134 4.45 -11.49 -7.95
CA ALA A 134 3.99 -11.72 -6.58
C ALA A 134 4.42 -13.13 -6.13
N THR A 135 5.35 -13.21 -5.18
CA THR A 135 5.85 -14.47 -4.64
C THR A 135 5.25 -14.73 -3.26
N CYS A 136 4.36 -15.71 -3.18
CA CYS A 136 3.79 -16.23 -1.95
C CYS A 136 4.75 -17.25 -1.32
N ARG A 137 5.22 -16.98 -0.10
CA ARG A 137 5.99 -17.91 0.73
C ARG A 137 5.07 -18.51 1.78
N LEU A 138 4.72 -19.78 1.59
CA LEU A 138 4.10 -20.60 2.62
C LEU A 138 5.22 -21.17 3.49
N ASN A 139 5.18 -20.83 4.77
CA ASN A 139 6.15 -21.25 5.79
C ASN A 139 6.51 -22.76 5.65
N PRO A 140 7.79 -23.17 5.49
CA PRO A 140 8.95 -22.49 4.92
C PRO A 140 9.42 -23.08 3.56
N GLY A 141 8.70 -24.03 2.95
CA GLY A 141 9.19 -24.81 1.80
C GLY A 141 8.51 -24.55 0.45
N ILE A 142 7.33 -23.92 0.44
CA ILE A 142 6.54 -23.77 -0.77
C ILE A 142 6.54 -22.30 -1.18
N ARG A 143 7.02 -22.04 -2.40
CA ARG A 143 6.99 -20.74 -3.06
C ARG A 143 6.07 -20.85 -4.27
N ILE A 144 5.08 -19.97 -4.34
CA ILE A 144 4.20 -19.84 -5.50
C ILE A 144 4.41 -18.43 -6.04
N THR A 145 4.88 -18.34 -7.28
CA THR A 145 5.14 -17.07 -7.95
C THR A 145 4.07 -16.85 -9.00
N LEU A 146 3.43 -15.68 -8.95
CA LEU A 146 2.45 -15.24 -9.94
C LEU A 146 3.09 -14.15 -10.81
N GLU A 147 3.01 -14.36 -12.11
CA GLU A 147 3.32 -13.33 -13.12
C GLU A 147 2.16 -12.32 -13.20
N PRO A 148 2.42 -11.08 -13.67
CA PRO A 148 1.38 -10.10 -13.88
C PRO A 148 0.28 -10.67 -14.78
N PRO A 149 -1.00 -10.33 -14.54
CA PRO A 149 -2.03 -10.62 -15.51
C PRO A 149 -1.59 -9.99 -16.84
N GLY A 150 -1.58 -10.77 -17.92
CA GLY A 150 -1.31 -10.26 -19.26
C GLY A 150 -2.19 -9.06 -19.60
N PRO A 151 -1.89 -8.31 -20.68
CA PRO A 151 -2.72 -7.16 -21.08
C PRO A 151 -4.17 -7.61 -21.10
N ALA A 152 -5.05 -6.83 -20.47
CA ALA A 152 -6.44 -7.18 -20.24
C ALA A 152 -7.10 -7.59 -21.55
N ASN A 153 -7.12 -8.89 -21.85
CA ASN A 153 -7.99 -9.41 -22.89
C ASN A 153 -9.40 -9.22 -22.33
N THR A 154 -10.15 -8.37 -23.01
CA THR A 154 -11.57 -8.06 -22.79
C THR A 154 -12.52 -9.26 -22.99
N ASP A 155 -12.08 -10.47 -22.67
CA ASP A 155 -12.90 -11.67 -22.64
C ASP A 155 -12.97 -12.22 -21.22
N ALA A 156 -13.53 -11.41 -20.31
CA ALA A 156 -14.11 -11.93 -19.09
C ALA A 156 -15.38 -12.71 -19.45
N ALA A 157 -15.24 -13.97 -19.86
CA ALA A 157 -16.34 -14.92 -19.78
C ALA A 157 -16.70 -15.07 -18.28
N PRO A 158 -17.97 -14.86 -17.87
CA PRO A 158 -18.34 -14.90 -16.46
C PRO A 158 -18.10 -16.31 -15.88
N LEU A 159 -17.32 -16.37 -14.81
CA LEU A 159 -17.02 -17.54 -13.96
C LEU A 159 -18.27 -18.07 -13.19
N ALA A 160 -19.47 -17.96 -13.76
CA ALA A 160 -20.74 -18.27 -13.07
C ALA A 160 -21.38 -19.61 -13.48
N ALA A 161 -20.65 -20.55 -14.11
CA ALA A 161 -21.27 -21.77 -14.65
C ALA A 161 -20.61 -23.11 -14.28
N GLN A 162 -19.70 -23.19 -13.30
CA GLN A 162 -19.10 -24.48 -12.90
C GLN A 162 -19.30 -24.90 -11.44
N ALA A 163 -20.10 -24.18 -10.66
CA ALA A 163 -20.48 -24.58 -9.31
C ALA A 163 -21.84 -25.32 -9.28
N SER A 164 -22.02 -26.40 -10.05
CA SER A 164 -23.25 -27.21 -9.98
C SER A 164 -23.12 -28.64 -10.51
N ARG A 165 -21.98 -29.32 -10.36
CA ARG A 165 -21.92 -30.79 -10.53
C ARG A 165 -20.87 -31.43 -9.64
N ASP A 166 -21.11 -31.42 -8.33
CA ASP A 166 -20.71 -32.56 -7.49
C ASP A 166 -21.49 -32.58 -6.18
N ARG A 167 -22.67 -33.21 -6.20
CA ARG A 167 -23.33 -33.72 -4.99
C ARG A 167 -23.22 -35.24 -5.03
N GLY A 168 -22.17 -35.79 -4.43
CA GLY A 168 -22.32 -37.06 -3.71
C GLY A 168 -22.97 -36.82 -2.35
N PRO A 169 -23.38 -37.84 -1.57
CA PRO A 169 -23.51 -39.26 -1.88
C PRO A 169 -24.99 -39.72 -1.76
N ARG A 170 -25.36 -40.84 -2.41
CA ARG A 170 -26.58 -41.59 -2.04
C ARG A 170 -26.17 -42.86 -1.32
N ALA A 171 -26.45 -42.89 -0.03
CA ALA A 171 -26.51 -44.12 0.76
C ALA A 171 -27.86 -44.81 0.52
N ARG A 172 -27.83 -46.11 0.21
CA ARG A 172 -28.55 -47.18 0.90
C ARG A 172 -28.07 -48.52 0.36
#